data_AF-A0A2H0QP86-F1
#
_entry.id   AF-A0A2H0QP86-F1
#
_cell.length_a   1.000
_cell.length_b   1.000
_cell.length_c   1.000
_cell.angle_alpha   90.00
_cell.angle_beta   90.00
_cell.angle_gamma   90.00
#
_symmetry.space_group_name_H-M   'P 1'
#
loop_
_entity.id
_entity.type
_entity.pdbx_description
1 polymer ?
#
loop_
_entity_poly.entity_id
_entity_poly.type
_entity_poly.pdbx_seq_one_letter_code
_entity_poly.pdbx_strand_id
1 'polypeptide(L)'
;MRLFGHTSVMLFLLSLSLNTARSTSTLNHNCSDTFVGEVRKIADSKAPFSSMMLSREDVIFNLEGEQQGERQVNVLKNGPVKFEVGKKYKISLNDNLICDIALVSSN
;
A
#
# COMPACT_ATOMS: atom_id res chain seq x y z
N MET A 1 -46.18 -5.89 64.09
CA MET A 1 -45.11 -6.83 63.70
C MET A 1 -44.96 -6.83 62.19
N ARG A 2 -43.72 -6.99 61.70
CA ARG A 2 -43.20 -6.88 60.31
C ARG A 2 -42.64 -5.48 59.98
N LEU A 3 -41.37 -5.18 60.25
CA LEU A 3 -40.05 -5.73 59.83
C LEU A 3 -39.52 -5.06 58.55
N PHE A 4 -38.45 -4.29 58.76
CA PHE A 4 -37.30 -4.00 57.89
C PHE A 4 -37.53 -3.34 56.53
N GLY A 5 -37.26 -2.03 56.51
CA GLY A 5 -36.77 -1.31 55.34
C GLY A 5 -35.24 -1.32 55.25
N HIS A 6 -34.75 -0.84 54.10
CA HIS A 6 -33.38 -0.78 53.60
C HIS A 6 -32.88 -2.03 52.85
N THR A 7 -33.41 -2.20 51.65
CA THR A 7 -32.69 -2.87 50.55
C THR A 7 -31.57 -1.95 50.07
N SER A 8 -30.36 -2.21 50.56
CA SER A 8 -29.11 -1.80 49.93
C SER A 8 -28.96 -2.57 48.62
N VAL A 9 -29.02 -1.88 47.48
CA VAL A 9 -28.60 -2.45 46.20
C VAL A 9 -27.53 -1.51 45.63
N MET A 10 -26.31 -1.81 46.04
CA MET A 10 -25.07 -1.26 45.48
C MET A 10 -24.98 -1.70 44.02
N LEU A 11 -25.36 -0.83 43.09
CA LEU A 11 -25.24 -1.10 41.66
C LEU A 11 -23.76 -1.14 41.27
N PHE A 12 -23.28 -2.36 41.05
CA PHE A 12 -21.96 -2.68 40.53
C PHE A 12 -21.82 -2.25 39.07
N LEU A 13 -20.89 -1.32 38.84
CA LEU A 13 -19.96 -1.19 37.71
C LEU A 13 -20.22 -2.10 36.49
N LEU A 14 -20.87 -1.54 35.47
CA LEU A 14 -20.71 -1.99 34.08
C LEU A 14 -19.83 -0.97 33.35
N SER A 15 -18.53 -1.04 33.62
CA SER A 15 -17.53 -0.47 32.74
C SER A 15 -17.59 -1.24 31.43
N LEU A 16 -18.34 -0.71 30.45
CA LEU A 16 -18.23 -1.12 29.06
C LEU A 16 -16.83 -0.75 28.58
N SER A 17 -15.85 -1.60 28.86
CA SER A 17 -14.62 -1.67 28.10
C SER A 17 -15.00 -2.15 26.71
N LEU A 18 -15.40 -1.21 25.86
CA LEU A 18 -15.37 -1.36 24.42
C LEU A 18 -13.90 -1.61 24.03
N ASN A 19 -13.44 -2.84 24.20
CA ASN A 19 -12.38 -3.39 23.38
C ASN A 19 -12.98 -3.50 21.98
N THR A 20 -13.06 -2.38 21.28
CA THR A 20 -13.07 -2.38 19.82
C THR A 20 -11.75 -3.01 19.42
N ALA A 21 -11.76 -4.34 19.31
CA ALA A 21 -10.74 -5.10 18.64
C ALA A 21 -10.64 -4.48 17.25
N ARG A 22 -9.64 -3.62 17.10
CA ARG A 22 -9.29 -2.97 15.85
C ARG A 22 -8.94 -4.15 14.95
N SER A 23 -9.88 -4.55 14.10
CA SER A 23 -9.63 -5.52 13.04
C SER A 23 -8.56 -4.87 12.18
N THR A 24 -7.29 -5.17 12.47
CA THR A 24 -6.22 -5.02 11.52
C THR A 24 -6.54 -6.09 10.50
N SER A 25 -7.28 -5.72 9.45
CA SER A 25 -7.28 -6.46 8.20
C SER A 25 -5.81 -6.64 7.85
N THR A 26 -5.26 -7.81 8.15
CA THR A 26 -4.03 -8.28 7.57
C THR A 26 -4.38 -8.44 6.10
N LEU A 27 -4.31 -7.34 5.34
CA LEU A 27 -4.14 -7.42 3.89
C LEU A 27 -2.91 -8.31 3.74
N ASN A 28 -3.16 -9.55 3.34
CA ASN A 28 -2.12 -10.45 2.92
C ASN A 28 -1.53 -9.82 1.65
N HIS A 29 -0.61 -8.87 1.83
CA HIS A 29 0.21 -8.24 0.80
C HIS A 29 1.24 -9.27 0.31
N ASN A 30 0.77 -10.39 -0.24
CA ASN A 30 1.62 -11.32 -0.96
C ASN A 30 1.98 -10.66 -2.30
N CYS A 31 2.96 -9.77 -2.25
CA CYS A 31 3.53 -9.18 -3.44
C CYS A 31 4.49 -10.21 -4.01
N SER A 32 3.95 -11.03 -4.91
CA SER A 32 4.60 -12.24 -5.42
C SER A 32 5.86 -11.96 -6.21
N ASP A 33 6.02 -10.73 -6.71
CA ASP A 33 7.16 -10.33 -7.52
C ASP A 33 7.83 -9.10 -6.90
N THR A 34 9.12 -9.15 -6.66
CA THR A 34 9.91 -8.01 -6.16
C THR A 34 11.18 -7.89 -6.97
N PHE A 35 11.48 -6.69 -7.43
CA PHE A 35 12.71 -6.41 -8.18
C PHE A 35 13.30 -5.06 -7.77
N VAL A 36 14.60 -4.90 -8.04
CA VAL A 36 15.29 -3.62 -7.91
C VAL A 36 15.70 -3.18 -9.31
N GLY A 37 15.34 -1.96 -9.69
CA GLY A 37 15.65 -1.43 -11.01
C GLY A 37 15.91 0.06 -10.98
N GLU A 38 16.75 0.52 -11.91
CA GLU A 38 17.00 1.93 -12.16
C GLU A 38 16.03 2.47 -13.20
N VAL A 39 15.38 3.61 -12.93
CA VAL A 39 14.47 4.22 -13.91
C VAL A 39 15.27 4.71 -15.11
N ARG A 40 15.06 4.08 -16.27
CA ARG A 40 15.69 4.47 -17.54
C ARG A 40 14.88 5.54 -18.26
N LYS A 41 13.55 5.40 -18.27
CA LYS A 41 12.65 6.26 -19.03
C LYS A 41 11.25 6.28 -18.42
N ILE A 42 10.61 7.43 -18.50
CA ILE A 42 9.20 7.63 -18.15
C ILE A 42 8.50 8.13 -19.41
N ALA A 43 7.41 7.50 -19.81
CA ALA A 43 6.63 7.86 -21.00
C ALA A 43 5.14 7.95 -20.67
N ASP A 44 4.44 8.93 -21.25
CA ASP A 44 2.99 9.00 -21.11
C ASP A 44 2.32 7.77 -21.76
N SER A 45 1.48 7.08 -21.00
CA SER A 45 0.76 5.91 -21.51
C SER A 45 -0.41 6.39 -22.37
N LYS A 46 -0.29 6.23 -23.70
CA LYS A 46 -1.31 6.65 -24.66
C LYS A 46 -2.45 5.65 -24.73
N ALA A 47 -3.21 5.48 -23.65
CA ALA A 47 -4.49 4.78 -23.70
C ALA A 47 -5.56 5.76 -24.27
N PRO A 48 -6.16 5.49 -25.45
CA PRO A 48 -6.84 6.53 -26.23
C PRO A 48 -8.20 7.00 -25.68
N PHE A 49 -8.77 6.45 -24.59
CA PHE A 49 -10.15 6.76 -24.19
C PHE A 49 -10.47 6.67 -22.69
N SER A 50 -9.65 7.25 -21.80
CA SER A 50 -10.06 7.47 -20.41
C SER A 50 -10.35 8.95 -20.19
N SER A 51 -11.46 9.44 -20.76
CA SER A 51 -11.99 10.80 -20.55
C SER A 51 -12.42 11.08 -19.11
N MET A 52 -12.32 10.08 -18.22
CA MET A 52 -12.64 10.21 -16.82
C MET A 52 -11.71 9.28 -16.02
N MET A 53 -10.88 9.87 -15.17
CA MET A 53 -10.12 9.24 -14.08
C MET A 53 -8.85 8.47 -14.45
N LEU A 54 -7.72 8.98 -13.93
CA LEU A 54 -6.41 8.32 -13.80
C LEU A 54 -5.51 8.33 -15.05
N SER A 55 -4.85 9.46 -15.31
CA SER A 55 -3.69 9.52 -16.20
C SER A 55 -2.61 8.53 -15.75
N ARG A 56 -2.12 7.70 -16.68
CA ARG A 56 -1.10 6.69 -16.43
C ARG A 56 0.17 7.01 -17.21
N GLU A 57 1.30 6.59 -16.67
CA GLU A 57 2.61 6.67 -17.32
C GLU A 57 3.32 5.33 -17.23
N ASP A 58 4.10 5.03 -18.27
CA ASP A 58 4.92 3.84 -18.39
C ASP A 58 6.32 4.17 -17.88
N VAL A 59 6.73 3.52 -16.80
CA VAL A 59 8.06 3.63 -16.22
C VAL A 59 8.87 2.41 -16.62
N ILE A 60 9.96 2.64 -17.33
CA ILE A 60 10.86 1.60 -17.80
C ILE A 60 12.04 1.54 -16.85
N PHE A 61 12.21 0.39 -16.20
CA PHE A 61 13.31 0.09 -15.30
C PHE A 61 14.36 -0.75 -16.04
N ASN A 62 15.63 -0.37 -15.87
CA ASN A 62 16.76 -1.23 -16.18
C ASN A 62 17.06 -2.07 -14.94
N LEU A 63 17.00 -3.38 -15.08
CA LEU A 63 17.28 -4.34 -14.02
C LEU A 63 18.72 -4.82 -14.11
N GLU A 64 19.38 -4.95 -12.95
CA GLU A 64 20.77 -5.37 -12.84
C GLU A 64 20.87 -6.64 -11.98
N GLY A 65 21.94 -7.43 -12.17
CA GLY A 65 22.18 -8.65 -11.39
C GLY A 65 21.59 -9.92 -12.02
N GLU A 66 20.83 -10.70 -11.24
CA GLU A 66 20.25 -11.97 -11.69
C GLU A 66 19.05 -11.78 -12.64
N GLN A 67 18.32 -10.68 -12.50
CA GLN A 67 17.17 -10.35 -13.35
C GLN A 67 17.57 -9.34 -14.43
N GLN A 68 18.48 -9.67 -15.35
CA GLN A 68 18.93 -8.71 -16.37
C GLN A 68 17.82 -8.37 -17.37
N GLY A 69 17.70 -7.08 -17.71
CA GLY A 69 16.85 -6.63 -18.81
C GLY A 69 16.05 -5.37 -18.49
N GLU A 70 15.06 -5.09 -19.34
CA GLU A 70 14.15 -3.96 -19.15
C GLU A 70 12.79 -4.44 -18.65
N ARG A 71 12.25 -3.74 -17.66
CA ARG A 71 10.91 -4.00 -17.14
C ARG A 71 10.07 -2.74 -17.21
N GLN A 72 8.97 -2.81 -17.95
CA GLN A 72 7.99 -1.74 -18.02
C GLN A 72 6.92 -1.95 -16.95
N VAL A 73 6.64 -0.90 -16.16
CA VAL A 73 5.54 -0.87 -15.20
C VAL A 73 4.65 0.32 -15.50
N ASN A 74 3.34 0.07 -15.55
CA ASN A 74 2.34 1.10 -15.76
C ASN A 74 1.91 1.66 -14.40
N VAL A 75 2.12 2.96 -14.19
CA VAL A 75 1.85 3.62 -12.91
C VAL A 75 0.91 4.81 -13.10
N LEU A 76 0.31 5.26 -11.99
CA LEU A 76 -0.52 6.45 -12.00
C LEU A 76 0.36 7.69 -12.05
N LYS A 77 0.18 8.56 -13.05
CA LYS A 77 0.94 9.80 -13.22
C LYS A 77 0.80 10.74 -12.02
N ASN A 78 -0.36 10.74 -11.38
CA ASN A 78 -0.64 11.48 -10.15
C ASN A 78 -0.73 10.56 -8.92
N GLY A 79 0.01 9.46 -8.95
CA GLY A 79 0.15 8.55 -7.81
C GLY A 79 0.96 9.16 -6.66
N PRO A 80 0.99 8.45 -5.51
CA PRO A 80 1.72 8.89 -4.31
C PRO A 80 3.25 8.89 -4.49
N VAL A 81 3.76 8.13 -5.47
CA VAL A 81 5.19 8.04 -5.77
C VAL A 81 5.48 8.72 -7.09
N LYS A 82 6.53 9.55 -7.11
CA LYS A 82 7.08 10.17 -8.31
C LYS A 82 8.39 9.48 -8.64
N PHE A 83 8.45 8.88 -9.83
CA PHE A 83 9.66 8.25 -10.33
C PHE A 83 10.57 9.30 -10.96
N GLU A 84 11.88 9.13 -10.77
CA GLU A 84 12.89 10.00 -11.33
C GLU A 84 13.89 9.17 -12.13
N VAL A 85 14.22 9.61 -13.34
CA VAL A 85 15.20 8.96 -14.22
C VAL A 85 16.57 8.92 -13.52
N GLY A 86 17.25 7.77 -13.59
CA GLY A 86 18.54 7.52 -12.96
C GLY A 86 18.46 7.17 -11.46
N LYS A 87 17.26 7.07 -10.88
CA LYS A 87 17.08 6.61 -9.49
C LYS A 87 16.76 5.11 -9.46
N LYS A 88 17.28 4.42 -8.44
CA LYS A 88 17.01 3.00 -8.18
C LYS A 88 15.87 2.84 -7.21
N TYR A 89 14.92 1.97 -7.54
CA TYR A 89 13.78 1.65 -6.69
C TYR A 89 13.67 0.15 -6.51
N LYS A 90 13.27 -0.26 -5.31
CA LYS A 90 12.74 -1.59 -5.03
C LYS A 90 11.24 -1.53 -5.24
N ILE A 91 10.73 -2.30 -6.20
CA ILE A 91 9.31 -2.37 -6.55
C ILE A 91 8.82 -3.76 -6.16
N SER A 92 7.70 -3.82 -5.46
CA SER A 92 6.98 -5.07 -5.19
C SER A 92 5.64 -5.04 -5.92
N LEU A 93 5.39 -6.04 -6.76
CA LEU A 93 4.19 -6.20 -7.56
C LEU A 93 3.36 -7.40 -7.08
N ASN A 94 2.04 -7.29 -7.25
CA ASN A 94 1.09 -8.37 -7.21
C ASN A 94 0.20 -8.29 -8.45
N ASP A 95 0.24 -9.27 -9.35
CA ASP A 95 -0.51 -9.27 -10.62
C ASP A 95 -0.36 -7.94 -11.41
N ASN A 96 0.87 -7.45 -11.55
CA ASN A 96 1.24 -6.17 -12.18
C ASN A 96 0.74 -4.90 -11.46
N LEU A 97 0.08 -5.03 -10.31
CA LEU A 97 -0.24 -3.90 -9.44
C LEU A 97 0.88 -3.66 -8.45
N ILE A 98 1.25 -2.40 -8.27
CA ILE A 98 2.25 -2.03 -7.28
C ILE A 98 1.65 -2.17 -5.88
N CYS A 99 2.29 -3.01 -5.09
CA CYS A 99 2.03 -3.10 -3.65
C CYS A 99 2.85 -2.10 -2.84
N ASP A 100 4.15 -2.03 -3.14
CA ASP A 100 5.16 -1.39 -2.31
C ASP A 100 6.27 -0.83 -3.20
N ILE A 101 6.76 0.35 -2.83
CA ILE A 101 7.84 1.03 -3.53
C ILE A 101 8.76 1.66 -2.49
N ALA A 102 10.06 1.39 -2.59
CA ALA A 102 11.07 2.05 -1.79
C ALA A 102 12.21 2.59 -2.68
N LEU A 103 12.60 3.85 -2.46
CA LEU A 103 13.79 4.43 -3.09
C LEU A 103 15.03 3.77 -2.47
N VAL A 104 15.91 3.25 -3.32
CA VAL A 104 17.21 2.73 -2.90
C VAL A 104 18.20 3.89 -2.88
N SER A 105 18.37 4.50 -1.71
CA SER A 105 19.42 5.51 -1.51
C SER A 105 20.79 4.84 -1.66
N SER A 106 21.59 5.32 -2.62
CA SER A 106 23.01 4.99 -2.66
C SER A 106 23.70 5.79 -1.55
N ASN A 107 24.30 5.09 -0.60
CA ASN A 107 25.18 5.66 0.42
C ASN A 107 26.60 5.71 -0.14
#